data_AF-A0A2P5MF62-F1
#
_entry.id   AF-A0A2P5MF62-F1
#
_cell.length_a   1.000
_cell.length_b   1.000
_cell.length_c   1.000
_cell.angle_alpha   90.00
_cell.angle_beta   90.00
_cell.angle_gamma   90.00
#
_symmetry.space_group_name_H-M   'P 1'
#
loop_
_entity.id
_entity.type
_entity.pdbx_description
1 polymer ?
#
loop_
_entity_poly.entity_id
_entity_poly.type
_entity_poly.pdbx_seq_one_letter_code
_entity_poly.pdbx_strand_id
1 'polypeptide(L)'
;MYADEEKTRPYWADFFSSIERLGVEELERRRHEIQRLLRENGVTYNVYGNEQSQARAWRLDPIPLLISHEEWPLIESGLQQRAILLDLILQDLYGEQHLLKKGLLPVDLIFGHQGFLLPCVGTIPSLSSCKHRQLTVYSANLARGPNGRMWVVDDLAQAPSGFGYVLENRTVMTRAMPDIFRETQVRRLSGFFKAFRQALNHLAPNNKDNPRVVILTPGPLNETYFEHAYLSSHFGYTLVQGDDLTVRDGKVWLKSLDGLQPVDVILRRVDDSFCDPLELLIYSRLGVAGLLEAVRR
;
A
#
# COMPACT_ATOMS: atom_id res chain seq x y z
N MET A 1 23.05 10.77 -2.93
CA MET A 1 23.43 12.10 -3.47
C MET A 1 24.82 12.02 -4.08
N TYR A 2 25.83 11.67 -3.28
CA TYR A 2 27.21 11.51 -3.73
C TYR A 2 27.51 10.08 -4.23
N ALA A 3 28.42 9.96 -5.18
CA ALA A 3 28.99 8.72 -5.72
C ALA A 3 30.21 8.27 -4.89
N ASP A 4 30.97 9.24 -4.36
CA ASP A 4 32.09 9.16 -3.41
C ASP A 4 32.16 10.48 -2.64
N GLU A 5 33.01 10.61 -1.62
CA GLU A 5 33.08 11.76 -0.68
C GLU A 5 33.06 13.16 -1.33
N GLU A 6 33.45 13.30 -2.60
CA GLU A 6 33.47 14.59 -3.31
C GLU A 6 32.75 14.63 -4.67
N LYS A 7 32.20 13.51 -5.17
CA LYS A 7 31.62 13.47 -6.53
C LYS A 7 30.12 13.27 -6.49
N THR A 8 29.35 14.28 -6.87
CA THR A 8 27.90 14.15 -7.06
C THR A 8 27.61 13.18 -8.21
N ARG A 9 26.59 12.33 -8.06
CA ARG A 9 26.14 11.47 -9.16
C ARG A 9 25.61 12.36 -10.31
N PRO A 10 25.81 12.01 -11.59
CA PRO A 10 25.47 12.89 -12.71
C PRO A 10 24.02 13.40 -12.69
N TYR A 11 23.07 12.52 -12.41
CA TYR A 11 21.63 12.86 -12.35
C TYR A 11 21.25 13.75 -11.16
N TRP A 12 22.13 13.91 -10.17
CA TRP A 12 21.97 14.88 -9.10
C TRP A 12 22.55 16.26 -9.45
N ALA A 13 23.50 16.34 -10.39
CA ALA A 13 24.15 17.60 -10.74
C ALA A 13 23.15 18.61 -11.35
N ASP A 14 22.31 18.15 -12.29
CA ASP A 14 21.28 19.00 -12.91
C ASP A 14 20.25 19.50 -11.88
N PHE A 15 19.87 18.62 -10.95
CA PHE A 15 18.97 18.98 -9.86
C PHE A 15 19.62 20.01 -8.92
N PHE A 16 20.90 19.85 -8.56
CA PHE A 16 21.60 20.84 -7.74
C PHE A 16 21.74 22.18 -8.43
N SER A 17 22.10 22.21 -9.71
CA SER A 17 22.15 23.46 -10.47
C SER A 17 20.80 24.18 -10.49
N SER A 18 19.70 23.42 -10.55
CA SER A 18 18.34 23.97 -10.49
C SER A 18 17.99 24.54 -9.11
N ILE A 19 18.37 23.84 -8.04
CA ILE A 19 18.18 24.31 -6.65
C ILE A 19 19.07 25.51 -6.32
N GLU A 20 20.32 25.52 -6.78
CA GLU A 20 21.24 26.65 -6.62
C GLU A 20 20.71 27.90 -7.33
N ARG A 21 20.19 27.73 -8.55
CA ARG A 21 19.54 28.82 -9.30
C ARG A 21 18.27 29.33 -8.62
N LEU A 22 17.52 28.45 -7.94
CA LEU A 22 16.34 28.84 -7.15
C LEU A 22 16.76 29.74 -5.97
N GLY A 23 17.85 29.39 -5.30
CA GLY A 23 18.35 30.09 -4.12
C GLY A 23 17.65 29.68 -2.82
N VAL A 24 18.34 29.89 -1.70
CA VAL A 24 17.90 29.42 -0.37
C VAL A 24 16.59 30.06 0.08
N GLU A 25 16.43 31.37 -0.12
CA GLU A 25 15.23 32.10 0.30
C GLU A 25 13.97 31.60 -0.41
N GLU A 26 14.07 31.37 -1.71
CA GLU A 26 12.97 30.85 -2.51
C GLU A 26 12.68 29.38 -2.17
N LEU A 27 13.71 28.56 -1.95
CA LEU A 27 13.53 27.18 -1.48
C LEU A 27 12.78 27.14 -0.15
N GLU A 28 13.11 28.02 0.79
CA GLU A 28 12.40 28.18 2.05
C GLU A 28 10.94 28.62 1.82
N ARG A 29 10.69 29.53 0.87
CA ARG A 29 9.32 29.91 0.49
C ARG A 29 8.53 28.70 -0.04
N ARG A 30 9.15 27.87 -0.90
CA ARG A 30 8.53 26.63 -1.41
C ARG A 30 8.28 25.62 -0.30
N ARG A 31 9.19 25.49 0.66
CA ARG A 31 8.99 24.65 1.86
C ARG A 31 7.75 25.08 2.64
N HIS A 32 7.57 26.37 2.89
CA HIS A 32 6.36 26.87 3.58
C HIS A 32 5.09 26.65 2.76
N GLU A 33 5.15 26.82 1.43
CA GLU A 33 4.04 26.54 0.52
C GLU A 33 3.64 25.06 0.57
N ILE A 34 4.61 24.14 0.48
CA ILE A 34 4.39 22.69 0.61
C ILE A 34 3.68 22.36 1.94
N GLN A 35 4.20 22.89 3.05
CA GLN A 35 3.63 22.66 4.37
C GLN A 35 2.22 23.23 4.51
N ARG A 36 1.93 24.37 3.86
CA ARG A 36 0.58 24.95 3.82
C ARG A 36 -0.37 24.06 3.03
N LEU A 37 0.02 23.62 1.83
CA LEU A 37 -0.79 22.75 0.97
C LEU A 37 -1.11 21.41 1.65
N LEU A 38 -0.12 20.78 2.31
CA LEU A 38 -0.33 19.55 3.07
C LEU A 38 -1.33 19.74 4.22
N ARG A 39 -1.27 20.88 4.92
CA ARG A 39 -2.26 21.20 5.97
C ARG A 39 -3.65 21.45 5.40
N GLU A 40 -3.77 22.20 4.32
CA GLU A 40 -5.05 22.48 3.63
C GLU A 40 -5.70 21.19 3.12
N ASN A 41 -4.89 20.24 2.64
CA ASN A 41 -5.35 18.93 2.18
C ASN A 41 -5.56 17.92 3.33
N GLY A 42 -5.29 18.30 4.58
CA GLY A 42 -5.51 17.46 5.76
C GLY A 42 -4.57 16.26 5.87
N VAL A 43 -3.35 16.34 5.31
CA VAL A 43 -2.40 15.22 5.32
C VAL A 43 -1.83 15.01 6.72
N THR A 44 -2.17 13.88 7.33
CA THR A 44 -1.76 13.54 8.70
C THR A 44 -1.17 12.14 8.80
N TYR A 45 -0.41 11.92 9.87
CA TYR A 45 0.00 10.60 10.35
C TYR A 45 -0.18 10.56 11.87
N ASN A 46 -1.05 9.68 12.38
CA ASN A 46 -1.36 9.63 13.81
C ASN A 46 -0.41 8.67 14.53
N VAL A 47 0.52 9.17 15.34
CA VAL A 47 1.43 8.30 16.11
C VAL A 47 0.72 7.83 17.39
N TYR A 48 0.60 6.51 17.57
CA TYR A 48 0.12 5.91 18.81
C TYR A 48 1.14 6.11 19.96
N GLY A 49 0.66 6.45 21.17
CA GLY A 49 1.46 6.26 22.40
C GLY A 49 1.59 7.41 23.39
N ASN A 50 1.00 8.59 23.16
CA ASN A 50 0.94 9.65 24.18
C ASN A 50 -0.50 10.06 24.44
N GLU A 51 -0.86 10.31 25.70
CA GLU A 51 -2.21 10.74 26.14
C GLU A 51 -2.69 12.07 25.52
N GLN A 52 -1.86 12.67 24.65
CA GLN A 52 -2.16 13.79 23.76
C GLN A 52 -1.89 13.41 22.28
N SER A 53 -2.40 12.27 21.80
CA SER A 53 -2.31 11.83 20.40
C SER A 53 -3.08 12.78 19.46
N GLN A 54 -2.58 13.99 19.29
CA GLN A 54 -2.98 14.91 18.23
C GLN A 54 -2.39 14.39 16.91
N ALA A 55 -3.19 14.45 15.85
CA ALA A 55 -2.75 14.11 14.51
C ALA A 55 -1.49 14.93 14.16
N ARG A 56 -0.37 14.24 13.89
CA ARG A 56 0.86 14.93 13.53
C ARG A 56 0.76 15.37 12.08
N ALA A 57 0.95 16.67 11.84
CA ALA A 57 1.03 17.20 10.49
C ALA A 57 2.15 16.48 9.71
N TRP A 58 1.81 16.01 8.52
CA TRP A 58 2.78 15.37 7.62
C TRP A 58 3.83 16.37 7.20
N ARG A 59 5.12 15.99 7.31
CA ARG A 59 6.24 16.85 6.93
C ARG A 59 6.90 16.30 5.70
N LEU A 60 6.91 17.10 4.64
CA LEU A 60 7.58 16.78 3.39
C LEU A 60 8.78 17.71 3.19
N ASP A 61 9.92 17.11 2.85
CA ASP A 61 11.12 17.82 2.46
C ASP A 61 11.05 18.21 0.97
N PRO A 62 11.41 19.45 0.60
CA PRO A 62 11.41 19.88 -0.80
C PRO A 62 12.51 19.22 -1.66
N ILE A 63 13.51 18.59 -1.05
CA ILE A 63 14.57 17.86 -1.76
C ILE A 63 14.14 16.39 -1.92
N PRO A 64 13.78 15.94 -3.14
CA PRO A 64 13.31 14.59 -3.36
C PRO A 64 14.48 13.59 -3.38
N LEU A 65 14.18 12.32 -3.10
CA LEU A 65 15.10 11.22 -3.42
C LEU A 65 15.05 10.92 -4.92
N LEU A 66 16.14 11.25 -5.63
CA LEU A 66 16.27 10.94 -7.06
C LEU A 66 16.74 9.50 -7.30
N ILE A 67 16.02 8.80 -8.18
CA ILE A 67 16.39 7.50 -8.73
C ILE A 67 16.45 7.65 -10.26
N SER A 68 17.56 7.24 -10.87
CA SER A 68 17.76 7.44 -12.31
C SER A 68 16.93 6.46 -13.15
N HIS A 69 16.66 6.85 -14.39
CA HIS A 69 16.06 5.98 -15.40
C HIS A 69 16.85 4.69 -15.64
N GLU A 70 18.19 4.72 -15.49
CA GLU A 70 19.05 3.55 -15.71
C GLU A 70 18.99 2.58 -14.54
N GLU A 71 18.82 3.10 -13.32
CA GLU A 71 18.77 2.29 -12.11
C GLU A 71 17.40 1.62 -11.91
N TRP A 72 16.32 2.35 -12.23
CA TRP A 72 14.96 1.93 -11.91
C TRP A 72 14.56 0.57 -12.53
N PRO A 73 14.86 0.23 -13.80
CA PRO A 73 14.47 -1.05 -14.39
C PRO A 73 15.00 -2.26 -13.63
N LEU A 74 16.22 -2.18 -13.07
CA LEU A 74 16.79 -3.26 -12.26
C LEU A 74 16.04 -3.41 -10.94
N ILE A 75 15.73 -2.30 -10.26
CA ILE A 75 14.93 -2.28 -9.03
C ILE A 75 13.53 -2.85 -9.31
N GLU A 76 12.86 -2.36 -10.35
CA GLU A 76 11.51 -2.76 -10.76
C GLU A 76 11.45 -4.25 -11.05
N SER A 77 12.38 -4.77 -11.86
CA SER A 77 12.49 -6.21 -12.15
C SER A 77 12.70 -7.05 -10.89
N GLY A 78 13.60 -6.62 -9.99
CA GLY A 78 13.87 -7.32 -8.74
C GLY A 78 12.66 -7.35 -7.80
N LEU A 79 11.93 -6.23 -7.68
CA LEU A 79 10.70 -6.15 -6.90
C LEU A 79 9.59 -7.01 -7.48
N GLN A 80 9.44 -7.03 -8.82
CA GLN A 80 8.46 -7.89 -9.49
C GLN A 80 8.76 -9.37 -9.25
N GLN A 81 10.03 -9.79 -9.41
CA GLN A 81 10.45 -11.16 -9.13
C GLN A 81 10.15 -11.54 -7.67
N ARG A 82 10.48 -10.66 -6.72
CA ARG A 82 10.26 -10.89 -5.29
C ARG A 82 8.77 -10.99 -4.94
N ALA A 83 7.94 -10.12 -5.49
CA ALA A 83 6.49 -10.19 -5.31
C ALA A 83 5.90 -11.51 -5.84
N ILE A 84 6.37 -11.98 -7.00
CA ILE A 84 5.96 -13.28 -7.55
C ILE A 84 6.39 -14.42 -6.63
N LEU A 85 7.64 -14.41 -6.14
CA LEU A 85 8.13 -15.43 -5.22
C LEU A 85 7.29 -15.48 -3.93
N LEU A 86 7.01 -14.34 -3.32
CA LEU A 86 6.22 -14.26 -2.09
C LEU A 86 4.76 -14.70 -2.31
N ASP A 87 4.17 -14.36 -3.44
CA ASP A 87 2.83 -14.83 -3.83
C ASP A 87 2.79 -16.35 -4.00
N LEU A 88 3.81 -16.95 -4.62
CA LEU A 88 3.91 -18.41 -4.76
C LEU A 88 4.12 -19.11 -3.41
N ILE A 89 4.94 -18.54 -2.52
CA ILE A 89 5.12 -19.05 -1.15
C ILE A 89 3.79 -18.98 -0.39
N LEU A 90 3.07 -17.86 -0.47
CA LEU A 90 1.76 -17.69 0.17
C LEU A 90 0.76 -18.76 -0.29
N GLN A 91 0.66 -18.97 -1.60
CA GLN A 91 -0.22 -19.99 -2.19
C GLN A 91 0.16 -21.42 -1.77
N ASP A 92 1.46 -21.73 -1.69
CA ASP A 92 1.90 -23.05 -1.24
C ASP A 92 1.59 -23.29 0.24
N LEU A 93 1.89 -22.32 1.11
CA LEU A 93 1.71 -22.45 2.56
C LEU A 93 0.24 -22.65 2.97
N TYR A 94 -0.68 -21.98 2.28
CA TYR A 94 -2.13 -22.15 2.52
C TYR A 94 -2.77 -23.20 1.62
N GLY A 95 -2.02 -23.81 0.71
CA GLY A 95 -2.46 -24.85 -0.23
C GLY A 95 -1.79 -26.20 0.02
N GLU A 96 -1.02 -26.68 -0.95
CA GLU A 96 -0.46 -28.04 -0.94
C GLU A 96 0.79 -28.21 -0.05
N GLN A 97 1.38 -27.12 0.43
CA GLN A 97 2.50 -27.09 1.38
C GLN A 97 3.73 -27.89 0.94
N HIS A 98 4.07 -27.83 -0.35
CA HIS A 98 5.24 -28.50 -0.89
C HIS A 98 6.55 -28.03 -0.28
N LEU A 99 6.67 -26.74 0.04
CA LEU A 99 7.88 -26.17 0.66
C LEU A 99 8.14 -26.80 2.03
N LEU A 100 7.08 -27.05 2.80
CA LEU A 100 7.15 -27.74 4.09
C LEU A 100 7.45 -29.23 3.91
N LYS A 101 6.72 -29.91 3.02
CA LYS A 101 6.90 -31.35 2.74
C LYS A 101 8.30 -31.70 2.22
N LYS A 102 8.94 -30.78 1.49
CA LYS A 102 10.32 -30.92 0.97
C LYS A 102 11.39 -30.43 1.94
N GLY A 103 11.00 -29.87 3.10
CA GLY A 103 11.94 -29.32 4.08
C GLY A 103 12.68 -28.05 3.64
N LEU A 104 12.16 -27.32 2.65
CA LEU A 104 12.74 -26.05 2.19
C LEU A 104 12.39 -24.89 3.13
N LEU A 105 11.28 -25.01 3.87
CA LEU A 105 10.90 -24.10 4.95
C LEU A 105 10.74 -24.90 6.26
N PRO A 106 11.28 -24.42 7.39
CA PRO A 106 11.09 -25.09 8.67
C PRO A 106 9.62 -25.06 9.10
N VAL A 107 9.07 -26.23 9.41
CA VAL A 107 7.66 -26.42 9.83
C VAL A 107 7.35 -25.60 11.09
N ASP A 108 8.22 -25.68 12.09
CA ASP A 108 8.04 -24.99 13.37
C ASP A 108 8.07 -23.46 13.22
N LEU A 109 8.83 -22.94 12.25
CA LEU A 109 8.88 -21.51 11.95
C LEU A 109 7.52 -21.02 11.44
N ILE A 110 6.87 -21.79 10.57
CA ILE A 110 5.60 -21.37 9.96
C ILE A 110 4.45 -21.53 10.94
N PHE A 111 4.24 -22.74 11.50
CA PHE A 111 3.10 -22.99 12.39
C PHE A 111 3.23 -22.33 13.76
N GLY A 112 4.45 -21.97 14.18
CA GLY A 112 4.69 -21.19 15.40
C GLY A 112 4.53 -19.68 15.22
N HIS A 113 4.44 -19.18 13.98
CA HIS A 113 4.36 -17.74 13.70
C HIS A 113 2.95 -17.19 13.88
N GLN A 114 2.80 -16.07 14.58
CA GLN A 114 1.49 -15.47 14.88
C GLN A 114 0.72 -14.99 13.64
N GLY A 115 1.44 -14.63 12.57
CA GLY A 115 0.86 -14.26 11.28
C GLY A 115 0.42 -15.44 10.40
N PHE A 116 0.60 -16.69 10.83
CA PHE A 116 0.06 -17.84 10.11
C PHE A 116 -1.37 -18.12 10.56
N LEU A 117 -2.33 -17.87 9.68
CA LEU A 117 -3.75 -18.00 9.99
C LEU A 117 -4.27 -19.39 9.62
N LEU A 118 -4.25 -20.32 10.58
CA LEU A 118 -4.73 -21.68 10.38
C LEU A 118 -6.13 -21.78 9.72
N PRO A 119 -7.13 -20.94 10.07
CA PRO A 119 -8.44 -20.95 9.40
C PRO A 119 -8.41 -20.67 7.89
N CYS A 120 -7.32 -20.08 7.39
CA CYS A 120 -7.15 -19.77 5.97
C CYS A 120 -6.57 -20.95 5.16
N VAL A 121 -6.12 -22.04 5.80
CA VAL A 121 -5.60 -23.21 5.07
C VAL A 121 -6.74 -23.84 4.25
N GLY A 122 -6.46 -24.08 2.96
CA GLY A 122 -7.44 -24.60 2.01
C GLY A 122 -8.44 -23.56 1.49
N THR A 123 -8.38 -22.31 1.97
CA THR A 123 -9.26 -21.21 1.49
C THR A 123 -8.69 -20.49 0.28
N ILE A 124 -7.36 -20.51 0.13
CA ILE A 124 -6.66 -20.00 -1.04
C ILE A 124 -6.74 -21.08 -2.13
N PRO A 125 -7.32 -20.79 -3.31
CA PRO A 125 -7.36 -21.76 -4.40
C PRO A 125 -5.95 -22.25 -4.75
N SER A 126 -5.81 -23.54 -5.08
CA SER A 126 -4.51 -24.12 -5.45
C SER A 126 -3.85 -23.34 -6.59
N LEU A 127 -2.51 -23.42 -6.69
CA LEU A 127 -1.72 -22.85 -7.79
C LEU A 127 -2.27 -23.17 -9.20
N SER A 128 -2.91 -24.33 -9.35
CA SER A 128 -3.52 -24.80 -10.61
C SER A 128 -4.92 -24.23 -10.90
N SER A 129 -5.60 -23.68 -9.90
CA SER A 129 -6.97 -23.14 -10.00
C SER A 129 -7.06 -21.62 -9.77
N CYS A 130 -6.01 -21.00 -9.22
CA CYS A 130 -5.90 -19.56 -9.05
C CYS A 130 -5.89 -18.82 -10.39
N LYS A 131 -6.98 -18.12 -10.70
CA LYS A 131 -7.03 -17.20 -11.86
C LYS A 131 -6.37 -15.85 -11.58
N HIS A 132 -6.03 -15.55 -10.32
CA HIS A 132 -5.50 -14.25 -9.88
C HIS A 132 -4.41 -14.43 -8.81
N ARG A 133 -3.58 -13.39 -8.63
CA ARG A 133 -2.57 -13.33 -7.54
C ARG A 133 -3.27 -13.16 -6.19
N GLN A 134 -2.72 -13.80 -5.16
CA GLN A 134 -3.23 -13.70 -3.78
C GLN A 134 -2.61 -12.50 -3.07
N LEU A 135 -1.31 -12.29 -3.27
CA LEU A 135 -0.61 -11.08 -2.86
C LEU A 135 -0.86 -9.96 -3.88
N THR A 136 -1.99 -9.26 -3.69
CA THR A 136 -2.41 -8.18 -4.60
C THR A 136 -1.55 -6.92 -4.46
N VAL A 137 -1.13 -6.59 -3.24
CA VAL A 137 -0.26 -5.44 -2.95
C VAL A 137 0.93 -5.92 -2.14
N TYR A 138 2.11 -5.55 -2.61
CA TYR A 138 3.38 -5.82 -1.97
C TYR A 138 4.20 -4.53 -1.95
N SER A 139 4.83 -4.26 -0.81
CA SER A 139 5.79 -3.18 -0.65
C SER A 139 7.09 -3.72 -0.10
N ALA A 140 8.19 -3.09 -0.46
CA ALA A 140 9.52 -3.43 0.01
C ALA A 140 10.22 -2.18 0.52
N ASN A 141 10.83 -2.28 1.70
CA ASN A 141 11.72 -1.26 2.21
C ASN A 141 13.08 -1.44 1.57
N LEU A 142 13.55 -0.42 0.88
CA LEU A 142 14.83 -0.44 0.18
C LEU A 142 15.84 0.48 0.85
N ALA A 143 17.06 0.00 1.04
CA ALA A 143 18.20 0.80 1.45
C ALA A 143 19.32 0.72 0.43
N ARG A 144 20.06 1.81 0.27
CA ARG A 144 21.26 1.81 -0.56
C ARG A 144 22.47 1.48 0.31
N GLY A 145 23.16 0.40 -0.04
CA GLY A 145 24.38 -0.02 0.64
C GLY A 145 25.58 0.88 0.30
N PRO A 146 26.71 0.72 1.02
CA PRO A 146 27.92 1.53 0.80
C PRO A 146 28.53 1.35 -0.58
N ASN A 147 28.34 0.18 -1.21
CA ASN A 147 28.75 -0.10 -2.59
C ASN A 147 27.78 0.48 -3.64
N GLY A 148 26.82 1.31 -3.24
CA GLY A 148 25.83 1.92 -4.11
C GLY A 148 24.69 1.00 -4.56
N ARG A 149 24.72 -0.30 -4.24
CA ARG A 149 23.67 -1.26 -4.60
C ARG A 149 22.43 -1.08 -3.73
N MET A 150 21.27 -1.39 -4.29
CA MET A 150 20.00 -1.39 -3.57
C MET A 150 19.80 -2.75 -2.89
N TRP A 151 19.39 -2.71 -1.62
CA TRP A 151 19.12 -3.86 -0.78
C TRP A 151 17.67 -3.80 -0.30
N VAL A 152 16.98 -4.94 -0.34
CA VAL A 152 15.70 -5.10 0.35
C VAL A 152 16.02 -5.31 1.83
N VAL A 153 15.49 -4.43 2.67
CA VAL A 153 15.66 -4.48 4.14
C VAL A 153 14.51 -5.24 4.76
N ASP A 154 13.29 -5.04 4.26
CA ASP A 154 12.08 -5.62 4.81
C ASP A 154 10.95 -5.68 3.77
N ASP A 155 10.00 -6.59 3.98
CA ASP A 155 8.87 -6.88 3.10
C ASP A 155 7.54 -6.63 3.82
N LEU A 156 6.64 -5.88 3.19
CA LEU A 156 5.32 -5.57 3.73
C LEU A 156 4.26 -6.18 2.80
N ALA A 157 3.69 -7.30 3.24
CA ALA A 157 2.68 -8.07 2.51
C ALA A 157 1.25 -7.90 3.07
N GLN A 158 1.11 -7.21 4.20
CA GLN A 158 -0.17 -7.01 4.89
C GLN A 158 -0.57 -5.54 4.87
N ALA A 159 -1.59 -5.22 4.08
CA ALA A 159 -2.17 -3.88 3.95
C ALA A 159 -1.13 -2.73 3.93
N PRO A 160 -0.05 -2.82 3.12
CA PRO A 160 1.04 -1.84 3.19
C PRO A 160 0.52 -0.44 2.88
N SER A 161 0.93 0.54 3.69
CA SER A 161 0.57 1.95 3.52
C SER A 161 1.64 2.71 2.72
N GLY A 162 1.28 3.84 2.14
CA GLY A 162 2.23 4.83 1.62
C GLY A 162 1.94 5.35 0.23
N PHE A 163 1.22 4.60 -0.63
CA PHE A 163 1.03 5.03 -2.02
C PHE A 163 0.04 6.21 -2.16
N GLY A 164 -0.90 6.40 -1.22
CA GLY A 164 -1.71 7.61 -1.15
C GLY A 164 -0.87 8.83 -0.74
N TYR A 165 0.02 8.67 0.25
CA TYR A 165 1.00 9.70 0.61
C TYR A 165 1.94 10.04 -0.54
N VAL A 166 2.40 9.06 -1.31
CA VAL A 166 3.26 9.27 -2.49
C VAL A 166 2.54 10.10 -3.55
N LEU A 167 1.26 9.83 -3.80
CA LEU A 167 0.46 10.60 -4.75
C LEU A 167 0.27 12.04 -4.29
N GLU A 168 -0.03 12.23 -3.01
CA GLU A 168 -0.23 13.55 -2.43
C GLU A 168 1.06 14.36 -2.38
N ASN A 169 2.16 13.76 -1.92
CA ASN A 169 3.49 14.35 -1.97
C ASN A 169 3.84 14.77 -3.41
N ARG A 170 3.58 13.91 -4.41
CA ARG A 170 3.85 14.23 -5.81
C ARG A 170 3.01 15.41 -6.29
N THR A 171 1.74 15.48 -5.91
CA THR A 171 0.81 16.54 -6.29
C THR A 171 1.23 17.88 -5.70
N VAL A 172 1.51 17.92 -4.40
CA VAL A 172 1.96 19.12 -3.69
C VAL A 172 3.31 19.60 -4.24
N MET A 173 4.27 18.70 -4.43
CA MET A 173 5.59 19.05 -4.95
C MET A 173 5.53 19.58 -6.38
N THR A 174 4.70 18.98 -7.26
CA THR A 174 4.52 19.46 -8.63
C THR A 174 3.90 20.86 -8.66
N ARG A 175 3.02 21.18 -7.71
CA ARG A 175 2.40 22.51 -7.58
C ARG A 175 3.38 23.55 -7.02
N ALA A 176 4.17 23.19 -6.02
CA ALA A 176 5.10 24.11 -5.36
C ALA A 176 6.39 24.33 -6.17
N MET A 177 6.85 23.35 -6.94
CA MET A 177 8.13 23.40 -7.67
C MET A 177 7.98 22.96 -9.14
N PRO A 178 7.07 23.59 -9.93
CA PRO A 178 6.72 23.13 -11.27
C PRO A 178 7.89 23.15 -12.26
N ASP A 179 8.77 24.14 -12.16
CA ASP A 179 9.91 24.30 -13.08
C ASP A 179 10.93 23.18 -12.90
N ILE A 180 11.28 22.86 -11.65
CA ILE A 180 12.21 21.77 -11.32
C ILE A 180 11.66 20.42 -11.77
N PHE A 181 10.37 20.17 -11.58
CA PHE A 181 9.72 18.93 -12.05
C PHE A 181 9.70 18.81 -13.58
N ARG A 182 9.60 19.95 -14.29
CA ARG A 182 9.66 19.98 -15.75
C ARG A 182 11.08 19.74 -16.26
N GLU A 183 12.07 20.39 -15.66
CA GLU A 183 13.49 20.24 -16.04
C GLU A 183 13.99 18.81 -15.79
N THR A 184 13.59 18.18 -14.68
CA THR A 184 14.02 16.82 -14.32
C THR A 184 13.21 15.69 -14.98
N GLN A 185 12.21 16.01 -15.81
CA GLN A 185 11.40 15.04 -16.56
C GLN A 185 10.83 13.89 -15.70
N VAL A 186 10.29 14.23 -14.53
CA VAL A 186 9.83 13.24 -13.55
C VAL A 186 8.70 12.35 -14.12
N ARG A 187 8.87 11.02 -14.01
CA ARG A 187 7.85 10.04 -14.44
C ARG A 187 6.54 10.22 -13.66
N ARG A 188 5.41 10.24 -14.40
CA ARG A 188 4.07 10.36 -13.81
C ARG A 188 3.64 9.07 -13.10
N LEU A 189 2.92 9.22 -11.99
CA LEU A 189 2.40 8.10 -11.20
C LEU A 189 1.08 7.52 -11.74
N SER A 190 0.41 8.22 -12.66
CA SER A 190 -0.92 7.84 -13.16
C SER A 190 -0.99 6.43 -13.75
N GLY A 191 0.10 5.91 -14.31
CA GLY A 191 0.18 4.54 -14.82
C GLY A 191 -0.03 3.49 -13.73
N PHE A 192 0.57 3.69 -12.55
CA PHE A 192 0.41 2.80 -11.39
C PHE A 192 -1.04 2.78 -10.92
N PHE A 193 -1.66 3.95 -10.69
CA PHE A 193 -3.04 4.04 -10.20
C PHE A 193 -4.05 3.47 -11.19
N LYS A 194 -3.82 3.64 -12.51
CA LYS A 194 -4.63 2.99 -13.54
C LYS A 194 -4.50 1.46 -13.49
N ALA A 195 -3.28 0.94 -13.40
CA ALA A 195 -3.03 -0.50 -13.32
C ALA A 195 -3.60 -1.10 -12.03
N PHE A 196 -3.50 -0.38 -10.91
CA PHE A 196 -4.05 -0.82 -9.62
C PHE A 196 -5.57 -0.91 -9.64
N ARG A 197 -6.26 0.11 -10.18
CA ARG A 197 -7.72 0.06 -10.39
C ARG A 197 -8.11 -1.12 -11.29
N GLN A 198 -7.38 -1.33 -12.38
CA GLN A 198 -7.62 -2.48 -13.26
C GLN A 198 -7.43 -3.79 -12.50
N ALA A 199 -6.37 -3.95 -11.71
CA ALA A 199 -6.14 -5.15 -10.92
C ALA A 199 -7.31 -5.43 -9.97
N LEU A 200 -7.80 -4.42 -9.23
CA LEU A 200 -8.98 -4.56 -8.38
C LEU A 200 -10.23 -4.99 -9.17
N ASN A 201 -10.48 -4.38 -10.33
CA ASN A 201 -11.62 -4.79 -11.16
C ASN A 201 -11.54 -6.23 -11.64
N HIS A 202 -10.34 -6.73 -11.92
CA HIS A 202 -10.14 -8.12 -12.38
C HIS A 202 -10.42 -9.15 -11.28
N LEU A 203 -10.23 -8.77 -10.00
CA LEU A 203 -10.53 -9.61 -8.83
C LEU A 203 -12.03 -9.86 -8.64
N ALA A 204 -12.89 -8.98 -9.17
CA ALA A 204 -14.33 -9.14 -9.02
C ALA A 204 -14.79 -10.47 -9.64
N PRO A 205 -15.60 -11.27 -8.91
CA PRO A 205 -16.08 -12.56 -9.41
C PRO A 205 -17.03 -12.38 -10.60
N ASN A 206 -17.85 -11.32 -10.56
CA ASN A 206 -18.81 -10.93 -11.58
C ASN A 206 -18.64 -9.43 -11.89
N ASN A 207 -19.29 -8.96 -12.97
CA ASN A 207 -19.38 -7.52 -13.29
C ASN A 207 -18.03 -6.77 -13.31
N LYS A 208 -17.03 -7.33 -14.01
CA LYS A 208 -15.66 -6.78 -14.06
C LYS A 208 -15.57 -5.38 -14.68
N ASP A 209 -16.58 -4.96 -15.44
CA ASP A 209 -16.63 -3.64 -16.05
C ASP A 209 -16.88 -2.53 -15.02
N ASN A 210 -17.69 -2.80 -13.98
CA ASN A 210 -18.01 -1.85 -12.93
C ASN A 210 -18.31 -2.53 -11.58
N PRO A 211 -17.32 -3.18 -10.95
CA PRO A 211 -17.54 -3.88 -9.69
C PRO A 211 -17.67 -2.90 -8.53
N ARG A 212 -18.45 -3.26 -7.52
CA ARG A 212 -18.52 -2.51 -6.27
C ARG A 212 -17.30 -2.80 -5.41
N VAL A 213 -16.30 -1.94 -5.54
CA VAL A 213 -15.11 -1.95 -4.68
C VAL A 213 -15.34 -1.04 -3.47
N VAL A 214 -15.04 -1.54 -2.27
CA VAL A 214 -15.03 -0.77 -1.03
C VAL A 214 -13.64 -0.78 -0.40
N ILE A 215 -13.31 0.24 0.40
CA ILE A 215 -12.09 0.29 1.20
C ILE A 215 -12.47 0.04 2.66
N LEU A 216 -12.11 -1.12 3.20
CA LEU A 216 -12.35 -1.46 4.61
C LEU A 216 -11.29 -0.83 5.50
N THR A 217 -11.69 0.09 6.36
CA THR A 217 -10.80 0.83 7.26
C THR A 217 -11.07 0.51 8.73
N PRO A 218 -10.02 0.46 9.58
CA PRO A 218 -10.19 0.39 11.03
C PRO A 218 -10.79 1.67 11.63
N GLY A 219 -10.84 2.77 10.87
CA GLY A 219 -11.47 4.03 11.25
C GLY A 219 -10.49 5.16 11.59
N PRO A 220 -11.00 6.33 12.01
CA PRO A 220 -10.24 7.58 12.12
C PRO A 220 -9.06 7.56 13.10
N LEU A 221 -9.08 6.66 14.08
CA LEU A 221 -8.02 6.53 15.08
C LEU A 221 -6.76 5.85 14.53
N ASN A 222 -6.84 5.24 13.35
CA ASN A 222 -5.70 4.59 12.72
C ASN A 222 -4.68 5.61 12.17
N GLU A 223 -3.40 5.25 12.25
CA GLU A 223 -2.27 6.09 11.89
C GLU A 223 -2.27 6.57 10.44
N THR A 224 -2.78 5.74 9.52
CA THR A 224 -2.81 6.00 8.08
C THR A 224 -4.23 6.23 7.56
N TYR A 225 -5.18 6.59 8.43
CA TYR A 225 -6.57 6.87 8.04
C TYR A 225 -6.69 7.92 6.93
N PHE A 226 -5.83 8.94 6.93
CA PHE A 226 -5.75 9.92 5.85
C PHE A 226 -5.62 9.24 4.48
N GLU A 227 -4.71 8.27 4.35
CA GLU A 227 -4.51 7.55 3.09
C GLU A 227 -5.77 6.77 2.68
N HIS A 228 -6.47 6.16 3.64
CA HIS A 228 -7.69 5.41 3.35
C HIS A 228 -8.78 6.32 2.75
N ALA A 229 -9.01 7.47 3.37
CA ALA A 229 -9.97 8.48 2.90
C ALA A 229 -9.53 9.12 1.58
N TYR A 230 -8.23 9.37 1.42
CA TYR A 230 -7.65 9.92 0.21
C TYR A 230 -7.83 8.99 -0.98
N LEU A 231 -7.51 7.70 -0.81
CA LEU A 231 -7.67 6.69 -1.86
C LEU A 231 -9.15 6.44 -2.19
N SER A 232 -10.03 6.46 -1.18
CA SER A 232 -11.49 6.41 -1.38
C SER A 232 -11.94 7.53 -2.31
N SER A 233 -11.54 8.77 -2.02
CA SER A 233 -11.87 9.94 -2.85
C SER A 233 -11.22 9.87 -4.24
N HIS A 234 -9.96 9.43 -4.33
CA HIS A 234 -9.21 9.36 -5.58
C HIS A 234 -9.78 8.32 -6.55
N PHE A 235 -10.18 7.15 -6.05
CA PHE A 235 -10.74 6.08 -6.88
C PHE A 235 -12.27 6.12 -7.00
N GLY A 236 -12.94 6.89 -6.14
CA GLY A 236 -14.41 6.89 -6.05
C GLY A 236 -14.98 5.63 -5.38
N TYR A 237 -14.20 4.99 -4.50
CA TYR A 237 -14.64 3.80 -3.76
C TYR A 237 -15.23 4.19 -2.43
N THR A 238 -16.27 3.50 -1.98
CA THR A 238 -16.87 3.75 -0.66
C THR A 238 -15.89 3.35 0.45
N LEU A 239 -15.56 4.28 1.33
CA LEU A 239 -14.83 4.00 2.57
C LEU A 239 -15.81 3.44 3.60
N VAL A 240 -15.50 2.28 4.19
CA VAL A 240 -16.39 1.54 5.08
C VAL A 240 -15.64 1.04 6.31
N GLN A 241 -16.30 1.01 7.46
CA GLN A 241 -15.87 0.28 8.64
C GLN A 241 -16.56 -1.09 8.69
N GLY A 242 -16.12 -1.97 9.60
CA GLY A 242 -16.71 -3.32 9.75
C GLY A 242 -18.23 -3.31 9.92
N ASP A 243 -18.75 -2.36 10.70
CA ASP A 243 -20.17 -2.21 10.99
C ASP A 243 -21.01 -1.72 9.81
N ASP A 244 -20.41 -1.20 8.74
CA ASP A 244 -21.12 -0.84 7.51
C ASP A 244 -21.39 -2.06 6.62
N LEU A 245 -20.70 -3.18 6.90
CA LEU A 245 -20.78 -4.41 6.13
C LEU A 245 -21.51 -5.51 6.91
N THR A 246 -22.06 -6.47 6.18
CA THR A 246 -22.64 -7.68 6.76
C THR A 246 -22.47 -8.85 5.80
N VAL A 247 -22.30 -10.06 6.34
CA VAL A 247 -22.28 -11.28 5.54
C VAL A 247 -23.64 -11.95 5.59
N ARG A 248 -24.16 -12.29 4.41
CA ARG A 248 -25.41 -13.04 4.26
C ARG A 248 -25.31 -13.97 3.07
N ASP A 249 -25.69 -15.22 3.26
CA ASP A 249 -25.68 -16.28 2.24
C ASP A 249 -24.29 -16.44 1.57
N GLY A 250 -23.22 -16.29 2.36
CA GLY A 250 -21.84 -16.38 1.87
C GLY A 250 -21.37 -15.18 1.05
N LYS A 251 -22.07 -14.05 1.08
CA LYS A 251 -21.70 -12.84 0.34
C LYS A 251 -21.62 -11.63 1.26
N VAL A 252 -20.74 -10.70 0.94
CA VAL A 252 -20.62 -9.43 1.67
C VAL A 252 -21.56 -8.39 1.07
N TRP A 253 -22.28 -7.70 1.95
CA TRP A 253 -23.23 -6.65 1.61
C TRP A 253 -22.88 -5.36 2.33
N LEU A 254 -22.97 -4.24 1.61
CA LEU A 254 -22.95 -2.90 2.15
C LEU A 254 -24.34 -2.51 2.64
N LYS A 255 -24.44 -2.05 3.89
CA LYS A 255 -25.67 -1.49 4.46
C LYS A 255 -25.85 -0.07 3.92
N SER A 256 -26.94 0.17 3.19
CA SER A 256 -27.32 1.50 2.73
C SER A 256 -28.76 1.81 3.14
N LEU A 257 -29.17 3.08 3.03
CA LEU A 257 -30.55 3.49 3.30
C LEU A 257 -31.55 2.80 2.36
N ASP A 258 -31.13 2.51 1.12
CA ASP A 258 -31.93 1.81 0.10
C ASP A 258 -31.88 0.28 0.26
N GLY A 259 -31.25 -0.23 1.33
CA GLY A 259 -31.09 -1.65 1.61
C GLY A 259 -29.68 -2.18 1.38
N LEU A 260 -29.57 -3.50 1.22
CA LEU A 260 -28.29 -4.20 1.08
C LEU A 260 -27.78 -4.15 -0.36
N GLN A 261 -26.57 -3.66 -0.56
CA GLN A 261 -25.91 -3.60 -1.86
C GLN A 261 -24.74 -4.61 -1.90
N PRO A 262 -24.66 -5.48 -2.91
CA PRO A 262 -23.60 -6.50 -2.95
C PRO A 262 -22.23 -5.86 -3.15
N VAL A 263 -21.24 -6.30 -2.40
CA VAL A 263 -19.84 -5.87 -2.51
C VAL A 263 -19.06 -6.93 -3.27
N ASP A 264 -18.36 -6.52 -4.34
CA ASP A 264 -17.60 -7.43 -5.19
C ASP A 264 -16.13 -7.56 -4.74
N VAL A 265 -15.53 -6.46 -4.27
CA VAL A 265 -14.11 -6.40 -3.89
C VAL A 265 -13.93 -5.54 -2.65
N ILE A 266 -13.14 -6.02 -1.69
CA ILE A 266 -12.77 -5.28 -0.49
C ILE A 266 -11.27 -4.99 -0.54
N LEU A 267 -10.90 -3.72 -0.73
CA LEU A 267 -9.54 -3.26 -0.48
C LEU A 267 -9.36 -3.13 1.04
N ARG A 268 -8.80 -4.17 1.64
CA ARG A 268 -8.58 -4.26 3.09
C ARG A 268 -7.44 -3.35 3.56
N ARG A 269 -7.71 -2.55 4.60
CA ARG A 269 -6.73 -1.74 5.37
C ARG A 269 -6.71 -2.07 6.87
N VAL A 270 -7.36 -3.17 7.24
CA VAL A 270 -7.42 -3.74 8.59
C VAL A 270 -6.48 -4.93 8.64
N ASP A 271 -5.82 -5.17 9.77
CA ASP A 271 -4.98 -6.35 9.96
C ASP A 271 -5.77 -7.66 9.84
N ASP A 272 -5.10 -8.69 9.35
CA ASP A 272 -5.69 -9.96 8.94
C ASP A 272 -6.46 -10.64 10.08
N SER A 273 -5.83 -10.81 11.24
CA SER A 273 -6.43 -11.37 12.45
C SER A 273 -7.68 -10.60 12.93
N PHE A 274 -7.78 -9.31 12.62
CA PHE A 274 -8.91 -8.47 13.01
C PHE A 274 -10.08 -8.52 12.01
N CYS A 275 -9.94 -9.23 10.88
CA CYS A 275 -10.91 -9.18 9.78
C CYS A 275 -12.20 -9.95 10.02
N ASP A 276 -12.17 -11.02 10.82
CA ASP A 276 -13.35 -11.82 11.10
C ASP A 276 -13.38 -12.24 12.58
N PRO A 277 -14.25 -11.66 13.41
CA PRO A 277 -14.35 -12.03 14.81
C PRO A 277 -14.92 -13.44 15.04
N LEU A 278 -15.53 -14.08 14.05
CA LEU A 278 -16.07 -15.43 14.25
C LEU A 278 -15.00 -16.52 14.16
N GLU A 279 -13.95 -16.29 13.37
CA GLU A 279 -12.96 -17.31 13.03
C GLU A 279 -11.51 -16.92 13.33
N LEU A 280 -11.23 -15.62 13.46
CA LEU A 280 -9.90 -15.09 13.74
C LEU A 280 -9.83 -14.55 15.17
N LEU A 281 -9.96 -13.23 15.37
CA LEU A 281 -9.89 -12.60 16.69
C LEU A 281 -11.27 -12.23 17.24
N ILE A 282 -11.77 -13.01 18.20
CA ILE A 282 -13.14 -12.88 18.76
C ILE A 282 -13.49 -11.50 19.32
N TYR A 283 -12.50 -10.75 19.82
CA TYR A 283 -12.71 -9.42 20.39
C TYR A 283 -12.56 -8.30 19.36
N SER A 284 -12.27 -8.62 18.10
CA SER A 284 -12.16 -7.61 17.05
C SER A 284 -13.49 -6.90 16.82
N ARG A 285 -13.42 -5.57 16.72
CA ARG A 285 -14.53 -4.69 16.29
C ARG A 285 -14.24 -4.01 14.96
N LEU A 286 -13.16 -4.40 14.28
CA LEU A 286 -12.68 -3.75 13.06
C LEU A 286 -13.10 -4.50 11.79
N GLY A 287 -13.31 -5.81 11.91
CA GLY A 287 -13.65 -6.71 10.83
C GLY A 287 -15.14 -6.87 10.58
N VAL A 288 -15.50 -7.87 9.78
CA VAL A 288 -16.87 -8.22 9.43
C VAL A 288 -17.10 -9.67 9.84
N ALA A 289 -18.09 -9.92 10.68
CA ALA A 289 -18.44 -11.28 11.10
C ALA A 289 -18.82 -12.15 9.90
N GLY A 290 -18.14 -13.29 9.74
CA GLY A 290 -18.36 -14.24 8.65
C GLY A 290 -17.62 -13.91 7.35
N LEU A 291 -16.67 -12.95 7.37
CA LEU A 291 -15.90 -12.58 6.20
C LEU A 291 -15.10 -13.76 5.61
N LEU A 292 -14.53 -14.63 6.46
CA LEU A 292 -13.83 -15.82 5.97
C LEU A 292 -14.77 -16.82 5.30
N GLU A 293 -16.01 -16.97 5.79
CA GLU A 293 -17.02 -17.76 5.11
C GLU A 293 -17.29 -17.24 3.70
N ALA A 294 -17.39 -15.91 3.54
CA ALA A 294 -17.61 -15.29 2.23
C ALA A 294 -16.42 -15.45 1.28
N VAL A 295 -15.19 -15.54 1.79
CA VAL A 295 -13.99 -15.80 0.97
C VAL A 295 -13.95 -17.24 0.45
N ARG A 296 -14.50 -18.20 1.21
CA ARG A 296 -14.47 -19.64 0.88
C ARG A 296 -15.52 -20.07 -0.15
N ARG A 297 -16.56 -19.28 -0.39
CA ARG A 297 -17.71 -19.64 -1.24
C ARG A 297 -17.68 -18.94 -2.59
#